data_AF-A0A4Y7Q946-F1
#
_entry.id   AF-A0A4Y7Q946-F1
#
_cell.length_a   1.000
_cell.length_b   1.000
_cell.length_c   1.000
_cell.angle_alpha   90.00
_cell.angle_beta   90.00
_cell.angle_gamma   90.00
#
_symmetry.space_group_name_H-M   'P 1'
#
loop_
_entity.id
_entity.type
_entity.pdbx_description
1 polymer ?
#
loop_
_entity_poly.entity_id
_entity_poly.type
_entity_poly.pdbx_seq_one_letter_code
_entity_poly.pdbx_strand_id
1 'polypeptide(L)'
;MGRLRRSRVHNARRDVHRASRTRARTKDLDQIQLIDLDPKNRAALEAQPLDFEKPGLAQHYCVECAKYFETDAALNTHWRSKVHKRRCKALKDPAYTIEESERAAGLGREGKRQTSVTTGHTAMSDSVPL
;
A
#
# COMPACT_ATOMS: atom_id res chain seq x y z
N MET A 1 -36.75 4.84 41.34
CA MET A 1 -36.58 4.37 39.95
C MET A 1 -35.09 4.28 39.64
N GLY A 2 -34.50 3.10 39.83
CA GLY A 2 -33.06 2.89 39.61
C GLY A 2 -32.67 2.90 38.14
N ARG A 3 -31.40 3.19 37.84
CA ARG A 3 -30.88 3.21 36.47
C ARG A 3 -30.88 1.80 35.89
N LEU A 4 -31.89 1.46 35.09
CA LEU A 4 -31.97 0.19 34.37
C LEU A 4 -30.88 0.15 33.29
N ARG A 5 -30.06 -0.91 33.30
CA ARG A 5 -29.00 -1.10 32.31
C ARG A 5 -29.62 -1.36 30.93
N ARG A 6 -29.22 -0.57 29.92
CA ARG A 6 -29.61 -0.81 28.52
C ARG A 6 -29.13 -2.19 28.06
N SER A 7 -29.96 -2.89 27.28
CA SER A 7 -29.57 -4.13 26.62
C SER A 7 -28.49 -3.86 25.57
N ARG A 8 -27.65 -4.87 25.26
CA ARG A 8 -26.57 -4.81 24.24
C ARG A 8 -25.51 -3.70 24.41
N VAL A 9 -25.14 -3.33 25.63
CA VAL A 9 -24.03 -2.39 25.92
C VAL A 9 -22.62 -2.97 25.74
N HIS A 10 -22.43 -4.09 25.04
CA HIS A 10 -21.10 -4.65 24.79
C HIS A 10 -20.46 -3.97 23.58
N ASN A 11 -19.21 -3.53 23.72
CA ASN A 11 -18.51 -2.72 22.71
C ASN A 11 -17.88 -3.53 21.56
N ALA A 12 -18.46 -4.68 21.19
CA ALA A 12 -17.97 -5.58 20.12
C ALA A 12 -16.44 -5.87 20.13
N ARG A 13 -15.76 -5.73 21.28
CA ARG A 13 -14.29 -5.86 21.41
C ARG A 13 -13.76 -7.20 20.92
N ARG A 14 -14.57 -8.25 21.10
CA ARG A 14 -14.27 -9.60 20.63
C ARG A 14 -14.08 -9.65 19.11
N ASP A 15 -14.90 -8.93 18.35
CA ASP A 15 -14.89 -8.99 16.89
C ASP A 15 -13.73 -8.16 16.33
N VAL A 16 -13.43 -7.01 16.95
CA VAL A 16 -12.20 -6.23 16.69
C VAL A 16 -10.96 -7.09 16.92
N HIS A 17 -10.88 -7.76 18.07
CA HIS A 17 -9.76 -8.64 18.38
C HIS A 17 -9.67 -9.86 17.45
N ARG A 18 -10.80 -10.38 16.93
CA ARG A 18 -10.79 -11.47 15.94
C ARG A 18 -10.25 -11.01 14.59
N ALA A 19 -10.60 -9.80 14.17
CA ALA A 19 -10.15 -9.23 12.89
C ALA A 19 -8.66 -8.86 12.91
N SER A 20 -8.10 -8.46 14.07
CA SER A 20 -6.69 -8.04 14.16
C SER A 20 -5.69 -9.20 14.22
N ARG A 21 -6.14 -10.45 14.35
CA ARG A 21 -5.29 -11.65 14.44
C ARG A 21 -4.48 -11.84 13.17
N THR A 22 -3.24 -12.32 13.32
CA THR A 22 -2.31 -12.61 12.22
C THR A 22 -2.91 -13.52 11.15
N ARG A 23 -3.63 -14.58 11.54
CA ARG A 23 -4.29 -15.52 10.61
C ARG A 23 -5.38 -14.90 9.71
N ALA A 24 -5.90 -13.73 10.06
CA ALA A 24 -6.96 -13.04 9.33
C ALA A 24 -6.45 -11.77 8.63
N ARG A 25 -5.13 -11.53 8.65
CA ARG A 25 -4.53 -10.35 8.02
C ARG A 25 -4.61 -10.45 6.51
N THR A 26 -4.96 -9.32 5.91
CA THR A 26 -4.92 -9.10 4.46
C THR A 26 -3.57 -8.52 4.06
N LYS A 27 -3.27 -8.47 2.76
CA LYS A 27 -2.08 -7.77 2.25
C LYS A 27 -2.08 -6.30 2.67
N ASP A 28 -0.91 -5.82 3.07
CA ASP A 28 -0.70 -4.43 3.48
C ASP A 28 -0.57 -3.51 2.25
N LEU A 29 -0.68 -2.20 2.48
CA LEU A 29 -0.68 -1.20 1.40
C LEU A 29 0.68 -1.07 0.71
N ASP A 30 1.75 -1.12 1.50
CA ASP A 30 3.15 -1.10 1.07
C ASP A 30 3.48 -2.31 0.18
N GLN A 31 3.02 -3.50 0.54
CA GLN A 31 3.18 -4.71 -0.27
C GLN A 31 2.52 -4.56 -1.65
N ILE A 32 1.30 -3.99 -1.68
CA ILE A 32 0.59 -3.77 -2.93
C ILE A 32 1.32 -2.73 -3.78
N GLN A 33 1.79 -1.65 -3.17
CA GLN A 33 2.45 -0.56 -3.87
C GLN A 33 3.82 -0.96 -4.44
N LEU A 34 4.59 -1.74 -3.69
CA LEU A 34 5.95 -2.14 -4.07
C LEU A 34 6.00 -3.38 -4.98
N ILE A 35 5.01 -4.28 -4.89
CA ILE A 35 5.06 -5.58 -5.58
C ILE A 35 3.92 -5.67 -6.60
N ASP A 36 2.67 -5.55 -6.17
CA ASP A 36 1.51 -5.88 -7.00
C ASP A 36 1.24 -4.82 -8.10
N LEU A 37 1.61 -3.55 -7.86
CA LEU A 37 1.47 -2.47 -8.84
C LEU A 37 2.54 -2.47 -9.94
N ASP A 38 3.64 -3.22 -9.77
CA ASP A 38 4.66 -3.35 -10.81
C ASP A 38 4.04 -3.94 -12.08
N PRO A 39 4.31 -3.36 -13.27
CA PRO A 39 3.60 -3.74 -14.49
C PRO A 39 3.78 -5.23 -14.86
N LYS A 40 4.93 -5.82 -14.48
CA LYS A 40 5.21 -7.24 -14.68
C LYS A 40 4.30 -8.13 -13.81
N ASN A 41 4.19 -7.79 -12.53
CA ASN A 41 3.39 -8.54 -11.58
C ASN A 41 1.90 -8.31 -11.82
N ARG A 42 1.51 -7.08 -12.14
CA ARG A 42 0.15 -6.73 -12.49
C ARG A 42 -0.38 -7.56 -13.65
N ALA A 43 0.37 -7.66 -14.74
CA ALA A 43 -0.02 -8.46 -15.89
C ALA A 43 -0.19 -9.95 -15.52
N ALA A 44 0.71 -10.49 -14.69
CA ALA A 44 0.62 -11.87 -14.21
C ALA A 44 -0.57 -12.10 -13.26
N LEU A 45 -0.92 -11.10 -12.44
CA LEU A 45 -2.03 -11.16 -11.50
C LEU A 45 -3.40 -10.99 -12.18
N GLU A 46 -3.45 -10.23 -13.28
CA GLU A 46 -4.64 -10.09 -14.12
C GLU A 46 -4.85 -11.34 -14.99
N ALA A 47 -3.78 -11.95 -15.50
CA ALA A 47 -3.82 -13.16 -16.31
C ALA A 47 -3.47 -14.43 -15.50
N GLN A 48 -4.20 -14.68 -14.41
CA GLN A 48 -3.97 -15.88 -13.58
C GLN A 48 -4.49 -17.17 -14.24
N PRO A 49 -3.80 -18.30 -14.05
CA PRO A 49 -4.35 -19.60 -14.42
C PRO A 49 -5.58 -19.92 -13.57
N LEU A 50 -6.46 -20.77 -14.11
CA LEU A 50 -7.65 -21.22 -13.41
C LEU A 50 -7.28 -21.97 -12.13
N ASP A 51 -7.74 -21.47 -10.99
CA ASP A 51 -7.49 -22.03 -9.67
C ASP A 51 -8.83 -22.32 -8.96
N PHE A 52 -9.08 -23.60 -8.68
CA PHE A 52 -10.36 -24.08 -8.14
C PHE A 52 -10.59 -23.72 -6.67
N GLU A 53 -9.53 -23.42 -5.91
CA GLU A 53 -9.64 -23.08 -4.48
C GLU A 53 -10.05 -21.62 -4.26
N LYS A 54 -9.92 -20.79 -5.31
CA LYS A 54 -10.23 -19.36 -5.26
C LYS A 54 -11.62 -19.08 -5.84
N PRO A 55 -12.33 -18.07 -5.31
CA PRO A 55 -13.62 -17.70 -5.87
C PRO A 55 -13.44 -17.16 -7.30
N GLY A 56 -14.41 -17.46 -8.17
CA GLY A 56 -14.38 -17.06 -9.58
C GLY A 56 -13.21 -17.66 -10.36
N LEU A 57 -12.69 -18.82 -9.95
CA LEU A 57 -11.56 -19.51 -10.58
C LEU A 57 -10.30 -18.63 -10.71
N ALA A 58 -10.14 -17.69 -9.77
CA ALA A 58 -9.11 -16.65 -9.76
C ALA A 58 -9.15 -15.62 -10.91
N GLN A 59 -10.15 -15.68 -11.80
CA GLN A 59 -10.21 -14.80 -12.98
C GLN A 59 -10.64 -13.38 -12.65
N HIS A 60 -11.57 -13.20 -11.69
CA HIS A 60 -12.07 -11.88 -11.33
C HIS A 60 -11.30 -11.30 -10.14
N TYR A 61 -10.10 -10.78 -10.39
CA TYR A 61 -9.21 -10.26 -9.35
C TYR A 61 -9.06 -8.73 -9.38
N CYS A 62 -9.13 -8.09 -8.21
CA CYS A 62 -8.79 -6.67 -8.05
C CYS A 62 -7.43 -6.53 -7.36
N VAL A 63 -6.44 -6.03 -8.10
CA VAL A 63 -5.05 -5.85 -7.65
C VAL A 63 -4.96 -4.90 -6.45
N GLU A 64 -5.60 -3.74 -6.53
CA GLU A 64 -5.49 -2.68 -5.52
C GLU A 64 -6.05 -3.06 -4.14
N CYS A 65 -7.10 -3.89 -4.15
CA CYS A 65 -7.75 -4.38 -2.94
C CYS A 65 -7.32 -5.80 -2.55
N ALA A 66 -6.45 -6.43 -3.36
CA ALA A 66 -5.99 -7.80 -3.22
C ALA A 66 -7.13 -8.80 -2.94
N LYS A 67 -8.23 -8.70 -3.69
CA LYS A 67 -9.45 -9.47 -3.44
C LYS A 67 -9.95 -10.15 -4.72
N TYR A 68 -10.35 -11.42 -4.57
CA TYR A 68 -11.02 -12.21 -5.60
C TYR A 68 -12.54 -12.06 -5.51
N PHE A 69 -13.18 -12.08 -6.67
CA PHE A 69 -14.63 -12.01 -6.84
C PHE A 69 -15.13 -13.24 -7.59
N GLU A 70 -16.42 -13.52 -7.45
CA GLU A 70 -17.07 -14.66 -8.09
C GLU A 70 -17.41 -14.42 -9.57
N THR A 71 -17.72 -13.17 -9.95
CA THR A 71 -18.19 -12.79 -11.30
C THR A 71 -17.66 -11.42 -11.72
N ASP A 72 -17.66 -11.15 -13.02
CA ASP A 72 -17.32 -9.82 -13.58
C ASP A 72 -18.25 -8.71 -13.08
N ALA A 73 -19.54 -8.99 -12.88
CA ALA A 73 -20.49 -8.02 -12.37
C ALA A 73 -20.13 -7.57 -10.94
N ALA A 74 -19.71 -8.52 -10.08
CA ALA A 74 -19.26 -8.22 -8.73
C ALA A 74 -17.97 -7.36 -8.72
N LEU A 75 -17.05 -7.63 -9.64
CA LEU A 75 -15.81 -6.86 -9.79
C LEU A 75 -16.10 -5.43 -10.31
N ASN A 76 -16.99 -5.28 -11.28
CA ASN A 76 -17.42 -3.97 -11.78
C ASN A 76 -18.14 -3.12 -10.73
N THR A 77 -19.01 -3.73 -9.92
CA THR A 77 -19.68 -3.03 -8.81
C THR A 77 -18.68 -2.66 -7.70
N HIS A 78 -17.68 -3.49 -7.45
CA HIS A 78 -16.59 -3.20 -6.53
C HIS A 78 -15.80 -1.94 -6.94
N TRP A 79 -15.43 -1.78 -8.21
CA TRP A 79 -14.72 -0.60 -8.70
C TRP A 79 -15.48 0.71 -8.48
N ARG A 80 -16.81 0.67 -8.60
CA ARG A 80 -17.67 1.85 -8.39
C ARG A 80 -17.85 2.17 -6.90
N SER A 81 -17.61 1.21 -6.01
CA SER A 81 -17.83 1.32 -4.58
C SER A 81 -16.89 2.33 -3.90
N LYS A 82 -17.32 2.86 -2.75
CA LYS A 82 -16.51 3.79 -1.95
C LYS A 82 -15.26 3.12 -1.37
N VAL A 83 -15.30 1.81 -1.14
CA VAL A 83 -14.18 1.06 -0.54
C VAL A 83 -12.99 1.07 -1.50
N HIS A 84 -13.23 0.71 -2.76
CA HIS A 84 -12.21 0.73 -3.80
C HIS A 84 -11.64 2.14 -3.99
N LYS A 85 -12.50 3.14 -4.19
CA LYS A 85 -12.07 4.55 -4.37
C LYS A 85 -11.21 5.08 -3.21
N ARG A 86 -11.50 4.67 -1.97
CA ARG A 86 -10.68 5.01 -0.80
C ARG A 86 -9.31 4.31 -0.86
N ARG A 87 -9.27 3.06 -1.31
CA ARG A 87 -8.03 2.30 -1.51
C ARG A 87 -7.16 2.92 -2.60
N CYS A 88 -7.73 3.26 -3.76
CA CYS A 88 -7.00 3.96 -4.83
C CYS A 88 -6.41 5.28 -4.32
N LYS A 89 -7.17 6.02 -3.47
CA LYS A 89 -6.66 7.27 -2.90
C LYS A 89 -5.47 7.03 -1.97
N ALA A 90 -5.54 6.01 -1.11
CA ALA A 90 -4.43 5.66 -0.21
C ALA A 90 -3.19 5.17 -0.96
N LEU A 91 -3.36 4.46 -2.09
CA LEU A 91 -2.24 3.98 -2.92
C LEU A 91 -1.54 5.09 -3.74
N LYS A 92 -2.15 6.27 -3.85
CA LYS A 92 -1.51 7.43 -4.50
C LYS A 92 -0.44 8.06 -3.61
N ASP A 93 -0.63 7.97 -2.30
CA ASP A 93 0.35 8.46 -1.33
C ASP A 93 1.49 7.42 -1.25
N PRO A 94 2.76 7.85 -1.12
CA PRO A 94 3.87 6.92 -0.97
C PRO A 94 3.71 6.10 0.32
N ALA A 95 3.96 4.79 0.23
CA ALA A 95 3.94 3.91 1.39
C ALA A 95 4.96 4.37 2.44
N TYR A 96 4.54 4.37 3.71
CA TYR A 96 5.39 4.68 4.84
C TYR A 96 6.48 3.61 5.00
N THR A 97 7.74 4.03 5.04
CA THR A 97 8.89 3.12 5.11
C THR A 97 9.57 3.13 6.48
N ILE A 98 10.33 2.07 6.75
CA ILE A 98 11.13 1.97 7.99
C ILE A 98 12.16 3.10 8.03
N GLU A 99 12.78 3.45 6.90
CA GLU A 99 13.76 4.54 6.81
C GLU A 99 13.16 5.90 7.20
N GLU A 100 11.91 6.15 6.83
CA GLU A 100 11.19 7.36 7.23
C GLU A 100 10.93 7.38 8.74
N SER A 101 10.62 6.22 9.32
CA SER A 101 10.48 6.03 10.77
C SER A 101 11.79 6.31 11.52
N GLU A 102 12.90 5.76 11.02
CA GLU A 102 14.23 5.95 11.60
C GLU A 102 14.69 7.41 11.49
N ARG A 103 14.43 8.06 10.34
CA ARG A 103 14.71 9.49 10.14
C ARG A 103 13.93 10.35 11.13
N ALA A 104 12.64 10.08 11.32
CA ALA A 104 11.81 10.80 12.29
C ALA A 104 12.27 10.56 13.74
N ALA A 105 12.80 9.38 14.05
CA ALA A 105 13.37 9.04 15.35
C ALA A 105 14.79 9.61 15.58
N GLY A 106 15.38 10.32 14.60
CA GLY A 106 16.75 10.83 14.66
C GLY A 106 17.84 9.76 14.53
N LEU A 107 17.47 8.55 14.09
CA LEU A 107 18.36 7.41 13.83
C LEU A 107 18.70 7.27 12.33
N GLY A 108 18.23 8.20 11.50
CA GLY A 108 18.43 8.18 10.06
C GLY A 108 19.90 8.07 9.70
N ARG A 109 20.22 7.11 8.82
CA ARG A 109 21.50 7.00 8.11
C ARG A 109 21.68 8.17 7.15
N GLU A 110 21.66 9.39 7.65
CA GLU A 110 22.20 10.54 6.93
C GLU A 110 23.70 10.32 6.89
N GLY A 111 24.15 9.64 5.83
CA GLY A 111 25.54 9.39 5.57
C GLY A 111 26.30 10.71 5.75
N LYS A 112 27.25 10.70 6.71
CA LYS A 112 28.32 11.67 6.92
C LYS A 112 28.14 12.92 6.05
N ARG A 113 27.65 14.00 6.68
CA ARG A 113 27.73 15.39 6.21
C ARG A 113 28.89 15.52 5.22
N GLN A 114 28.61 15.68 3.92
CA GLN A 114 29.67 15.92 2.95
C GLN A 114 30.40 17.19 3.42
N THR A 115 31.61 17.02 3.93
CA THR A 115 32.50 18.15 4.20
C THR A 115 32.75 18.77 2.84
N SER A 116 32.22 19.97 2.63
CA SER A 116 32.43 20.76 1.43
C SER A 116 33.93 20.89 1.19
N VAL A 117 34.47 20.11 0.24
CA VAL A 117 35.80 20.36 -0.30
C VAL A 117 35.65 21.54 -1.24
N THR A 118 36.03 22.70 -0.73
CA THR A 118 36.25 23.93 -1.49
C THR A 118 37.35 23.65 -2.51
N THR A 119 36.98 23.29 -3.73
CA THR A 119 37.90 23.34 -4.87
C THR A 119 37.53 24.56 -5.69
N GLY A 120 38.14 25.70 -5.33
CA GLY A 120 38.25 26.83 -6.23
C GLY A 120 39.13 26.43 -7.40
N HIS A 121 38.57 26.42 -8.61
CA HIS A 121 39.37 26.50 -9.82
C HIS A 121 38.79 27.58 -10.74
N THR A 122 39.53 28.68 -10.70
CA THR A 122 39.66 29.84 -11.57
C THR A 122 38.98 29.74 -12.94
N ALA A 123 38.12 30.72 -13.22
CA ALA A 123 37.72 31.09 -14.56
C ALA A 123 38.94 31.54 -15.39
N MET A 124 39.17 30.90 -16.53
CA MET A 124 39.97 31.46 -17.61
C MET A 124 39.15 31.32 -18.90
N SER A 125 38.68 32.47 -19.37
CA SER A 125 38.37 32.76 -20.76
C SER A 125 39.54 32.38 -21.66
N ASP A 126 39.29 31.79 -22.83
CA ASP A 126 39.87 32.30 -24.08
C ASP A 126 39.36 31.56 -25.35
N SER A 127 38.89 32.39 -26.29
CA SER A 127 38.97 32.37 -27.77
C SER A 127 38.90 31.07 -28.63
N VAL A 128 37.86 31.06 -29.48
CA VAL A 128 37.73 30.65 -30.92
C VAL A 128 39.06 30.52 -31.69
N PRO A 129 39.34 29.50 -32.58
CA PRO A 129 38.76 29.31 -33.94
C PRO A 129 38.55 27.82 -34.34
N LEU A 130 37.89 27.39 -35.44
CA LEU A 130 37.60 27.93 -36.78
C LEU A 130 36.35 27.23 -37.34
#